data_AF-A0A9W9YHL8-F1
#
_entry.id   AF-A0A9W9YHL8-F1
#
_cell.length_a   1.000
_cell.length_b   1.000
_cell.length_c   1.000
_cell.angle_alpha   90.00
_cell.angle_beta   90.00
_cell.angle_gamma   90.00
#
_symmetry.space_group_name_H-M   'P 1'
#
loop_
_entity.id
_entity.type
_entity.pdbx_description
1 polymer ?
#
loop_
_entity_poly.entity_id
_entity_poly.type
_entity_poly.pdbx_seq_one_letter_code
_entity_poly.pdbx_strand_id
1 'polypeptide(L)'
;MEELYENLWMVDKQAYDACATDSSDRILMRCDTPLQLRYFTIVFQRFSAVGPDGLEFEPGKEYFFILLLMAVSLPWIRSQVEDVLPIT
;
A
#
# COMPACT_ATOMS: atom_id res chain seq x y z
N MET A 1 -8.30 -22.54 3.18
CA MET A 1 -7.91 -21.47 2.24
C MET A 1 -7.62 -20.28 3.12
N GLU A 2 -6.35 -19.92 3.25
CA GLU A 2 -5.98 -18.74 4.04
C GLU A 2 -6.37 -17.52 3.21
N GLU A 3 -7.35 -16.76 3.69
CA GLU A 3 -7.73 -15.50 3.08
C GLU A 3 -6.66 -14.47 3.49
N LEU A 4 -5.65 -14.33 2.63
CA LEU A 4 -4.60 -13.33 2.76
C LEU A 4 -5.15 -12.00 2.23
N TYR A 5 -5.28 -11.02 3.11
CA TYR A 5 -5.84 -9.70 2.80
C TYR A 5 -4.75 -8.64 2.83
N GLU A 6 -4.49 -7.99 1.71
CA GLU A 6 -3.45 -6.96 1.60
C GLU A 6 -4.07 -5.59 1.39
N ASN A 7 -3.80 -4.65 2.29
CA ASN A 7 -4.15 -3.26 2.04
C ASN A 7 -3.00 -2.58 1.30
N LEU A 8 -3.34 -1.71 0.34
CA LEU A 8 -2.37 -0.85 -0.35
C LEU A 8 -2.30 0.50 0.37
N TRP A 9 -1.10 0.84 0.83
CA TRP A 9 -0.80 2.09 1.50
C TRP A 9 0.17 2.92 0.70
N MET A 10 0.00 4.23 0.78
CA MET A 10 0.99 5.22 0.40
C MET A 10 1.60 5.79 1.67
N VAL A 11 2.92 5.66 1.78
CA VAL A 11 3.66 5.91 3.00
C VAL A 11 4.82 6.85 2.74
N ASP A 12 5.41 7.38 3.80
CA ASP A 12 6.68 8.10 3.70
C ASP A 12 7.88 7.13 3.63
N LYS A 13 9.07 7.69 3.44
CA LYS A 13 10.31 6.90 3.35
C LYS A 13 10.61 6.13 4.63
N GLN A 14 10.31 6.70 5.80
CA GLN A 14 10.62 6.07 7.08
C GLN A 14 9.75 4.83 7.29
N ALA A 15 8.45 4.95 7.04
CA ALA A 15 7.48 3.87 7.07
C ALA A 15 7.79 2.78 6.02
N TYR A 16 8.19 3.19 4.82
CA TYR A 16 8.66 2.28 3.78
C TYR A 16 9.88 1.46 4.22
N ASP A 17 10.93 2.14 4.72
CA ASP A 17 12.16 1.49 5.18
C ASP A 17 11.91 0.56 6.38
N ALA A 18 10.93 0.90 7.23
CA ALA A 18 10.54 0.10 8.40
C ALA A 18 9.54 -1.03 8.07
N CYS A 19 9.00 -1.06 6.84
CA CYS A 19 7.90 -1.96 6.44
C CYS A 19 6.73 -1.91 7.45
N ALA A 20 6.36 -0.72 7.91
CA ALA A 20 5.31 -0.52 8.90
C ALA A 20 4.46 0.69 8.52
N THR A 21 3.19 0.66 8.95
CA THR A 21 2.25 1.77 8.73
C THR A 21 1.76 2.32 10.07
N ASP A 22 1.44 3.61 10.10
CA ASP A 22 0.79 4.27 11.22
C ASP A 22 -0.57 4.89 10.83
N SER A 23 -1.22 5.58 11.76
CA SER A 23 -2.54 6.20 11.53
C SER A 23 -2.52 7.41 10.59
N SER A 24 -1.34 7.95 10.27
CA SER A 24 -1.16 9.10 9.40
C SER A 24 -0.92 8.72 7.95
N ASP A 25 -0.52 7.47 7.69
CA ASP A 25 -0.38 6.94 6.35
C ASP A 25 -1.70 6.87 5.60
N ARG A 26 -1.60 7.05 4.29
CA ARG A 26 -2.77 7.09 3.42
C ARG A 26 -3.09 5.71 2.88
N ILE A 27 -4.24 5.16 3.25
CA ILE A 27 -4.78 3.94 2.63
C ILE A 27 -5.33 4.25 1.24
N LEU A 28 -4.84 3.56 0.22
CA LEU A 28 -5.28 3.70 -1.17
C LEU A 28 -6.30 2.62 -1.57
N MET A 29 -6.11 1.41 -1.06
CA MET A 29 -7.07 0.33 -1.22
C MET A 29 -7.17 -0.46 0.09
N ARG A 30 -8.41 -0.67 0.53
CA ARG A 30 -8.72 -1.60 1.61
C ARG A 30 -9.26 -2.90 1.00
N CYS A 31 -8.71 -4.03 1.42
CA CYS A 31 -9.22 -5.35 1.08
C CYS A 31 -10.26 -5.78 2.11
N ASP A 32 -11.50 -5.35 1.91
CA ASP A 32 -12.66 -5.67 2.75
C ASP A 32 -13.53 -6.81 2.18
N THR A 33 -13.28 -7.21 0.93
CA THR A 33 -14.13 -8.10 0.15
C THR A 33 -13.28 -9.18 -0.53
N PRO A 34 -12.94 -10.28 0.20
CA PRO A 34 -11.94 -11.28 -0.21
C PRO A 34 -12.21 -11.95 -1.56
N LEU A 35 -13.49 -12.19 -1.84
CA LEU A 35 -13.93 -12.94 -3.00
C LEU A 35 -14.08 -12.06 -4.25
N GLN A 36 -13.74 -10.77 -4.14
CA GLN A 36 -13.85 -9.81 -5.23
C GLN A 36 -12.48 -9.30 -5.61
N LEU A 37 -12.10 -9.52 -6.87
CA LEU A 37 -10.90 -8.94 -7.43
C LEU A 37 -11.07 -7.42 -7.54
N ARG A 38 -10.17 -6.66 -6.91
CA ARG A 38 -10.14 -5.21 -6.98
C ARG A 38 -8.85 -4.72 -7.63
N TYR A 39 -8.95 -3.61 -8.35
CA TYR A 39 -7.83 -2.95 -9.00
C TYR A 39 -7.73 -1.51 -8.52
N PHE A 40 -6.51 -1.04 -8.27
CA PHE A 40 -6.23 0.38 -8.04
C PHE A 40 -5.36 0.88 -9.18
N THR A 41 -5.81 1.93 -9.86
CA THR A 41 -5.07 2.51 -10.98
C THR A 41 -4.31 3.74 -10.50
N ILE A 42 -2.99 3.72 -10.67
CA ILE A 42 -2.13 4.88 -10.40
C ILE A 42 -1.93 5.64 -11.71
N VAL A 43 -2.22 6.95 -11.67
CA VAL A 43 -1.97 7.86 -12.79
C VAL A 43 -0.93 8.88 -12.35
N PHE A 44 0.24 8.86 -12.98
CA PHE A 44 1.30 9.84 -12.73
C PHE A 44 0.97 11.16 -13.41
N GLN A 45 0.38 12.08 -12.65
CA GLN A 45 -0.02 13.40 -13.10
C GLN A 45 0.27 14.44 -12.02
N ARG A 46 0.51 15.69 -12.43
CA ARG A 46 0.79 16.79 -11.50
C ARG A 46 -0.45 17.32 -10.78
N PHE A 47 -1.62 17.19 -11.40
CA PHE A 47 -2.89 17.68 -10.87
C PHE A 47 -3.96 16.62 -11.06
N SER A 48 -4.75 16.35 -10.01
CA SER A 48 -5.83 15.38 -10.07
C SER A 48 -7.19 16.06 -10.10
N ALA A 49 -8.06 15.63 -11.03
CA ALA A 49 -9.46 16.05 -11.06
C ALA A 49 -10.33 15.39 -9.96
N VAL A 50 -9.77 14.42 -9.21
CA VAL A 50 -10.47 13.62 -8.19
C VAL A 50 -10.59 14.38 -6.85
N GLY A 51 -10.04 15.58 -6.74
CA GLY A 51 -10.10 16.40 -5.52
C GLY A 51 -9.12 15.94 -4.44
N PRO A 52 -9.43 16.09 -3.14
CA PRO A 52 -8.49 15.80 -2.05
C PRO A 52 -8.04 14.33 -2.00
N ASP A 53 -8.85 13.42 -2.54
CA ASP A 53 -8.54 11.99 -2.65
C ASP A 53 -7.78 11.64 -3.95
N GLY A 54 -7.40 12.65 -4.74
CA GLY A 54 -6.52 12.48 -5.87
C GLY A 54 -5.09 12.09 -5.47
N LEU A 55 -4.37 11.45 -6.39
CA LEU A 55 -2.92 11.31 -6.31
C LEU A 55 -2.28 12.31 -7.25
N GLU A 56 -1.31 13.06 -6.73
CA GLU A 56 -0.54 14.06 -7.46
C GLU A 56 0.95 13.79 -7.29
N PHE A 57 1.66 13.76 -8.41
CA PHE A 57 3.04 13.35 -8.50
C PHE A 57 3.88 14.47 -9.13
N GLU A 58 4.80 15.02 -8.35
CA GLU A 58 5.75 16.02 -8.83
C GLU A 58 7.01 15.35 -9.41
N PRO A 59 7.57 15.90 -10.49
CA PRO A 59 8.83 15.39 -11.03
C PRO A 59 9.97 15.49 -10.01
N GLY A 60 10.78 14.44 -9.92
CA GLY A 60 11.95 14.41 -9.05
C GLY A 60 11.64 14.10 -7.58
N LYS A 61 10.38 13.82 -7.23
CA LYS A 61 10.01 13.28 -5.92
C LYS A 61 9.87 11.76 -5.96
N GLU A 62 10.23 11.13 -4.86
CA GLU A 62 10.03 9.70 -4.63
C GLU A 62 8.72 9.49 -3.88
N TYR A 63 8.03 8.41 -4.22
CA TYR A 63 6.74 8.04 -3.64
C TYR A 63 6.77 6.57 -3.31
N PHE A 64 6.38 6.23 -2.09
CA PHE A 64 6.55 4.89 -1.55
C PHE A 64 5.19 4.25 -1.32
N PHE A 65 5.08 2.98 -1.71
CA PHE A 65 3.88 2.17 -1.53
C PHE A 65 4.27 0.88 -0.84
N ILE A 66 3.44 0.43 0.11
CA ILE A 66 3.60 -0.87 0.76
C ILE A 66 2.28 -1.65 0.71
N LEU A 67 2.41 -2.96 0.55
CA LEU A 67 1.33 -3.91 0.73
C LEU A 67 1.53 -4.58 2.09
N LEU A 68 0.56 -4.38 2.99
CA LEU A 68 0.61 -5.02 4.30
C LEU A 68 -0.54 -6.00 4.42
N LEU A 69 -0.18 -7.26 4.64
CA LEU A 69 -1.10 -8.30 5.06
C LEU A 69 -1.72 -7.92 6.40
N MET A 70 -3.03 -7.75 6.43
CA MET A 70 -3.73 -7.76 7.71
C MET A 70 -3.75 -9.21 8.18
N ALA A 71 -2.78 -9.57 9.01
CA ALA A 71 -2.86 -10.79 9.78
C ALA A 71 -4.11 -10.69 10.67
N VAL A 72 -5.19 -11.38 10.28
CA VAL A 72 -6.37 -11.58 11.12
C VAL A 72 -5.91 -12.42 12.31
N SER A 73 -5.37 -11.78 13.34
CA SER A 73 -5.02 -12.37 14.65
C SER A 73 -4.53 -13.82 14.61
N LEU A 74 -3.47 -14.11 13.83
CA LEU A 74 -2.77 -15.40 13.93
C LEU A 74 -1.39 -15.13 14.56
N PRO A 75 -1.19 -15.47 15.85
CA PRO A 75 -0.03 -15.07 16.65
C PRO A 75 1.35 -15.55 16.17
N TRP A 76 1.46 -16.26 15.04
CA TRP A 76 2.64 -17.02 14.63
C TRP A 76 3.35 -16.54 13.35
N ILE A 77 2.79 -15.59 12.58
CA ILE A 77 3.43 -15.14 11.33
C ILE A 77 4.23 -13.86 11.60
N ARG A 78 5.45 -14.01 12.14
CA ARG A 78 6.44 -12.91 12.25
C ARG A 78 7.63 -13.09 11.28
N SER A 79 7.58 -14.00 10.32
CA SER A 79 8.80 -14.46 9.64
C SER A 79 8.93 -14.21 8.13
N GLN A 80 7.94 -13.66 7.42
CA GLN A 80 8.02 -13.67 5.95
C GLN A 80 7.56 -12.33 5.36
N VAL A 81 8.46 -11.34 5.32
CA VAL A 81 8.38 -10.23 4.37
C VAL A 81 9.79 -9.94 3.87
N GLU A 82 10.28 -10.83 3.00
CA GLU A 82 11.43 -10.56 2.12
C GLU A 82 10.93 -10.75 0.68
N ASP A 83 10.23 -9.77 0.13
CA ASP A 83 9.98 -9.70 -1.32
C ASP A 83 9.93 -8.22 -1.74
N VAL A 84 11.08 -7.55 -1.64
CA VAL A 84 11.32 -6.31 -2.39
C VAL A 84 11.66 -6.72 -3.81
N LEU A 85 10.68 -6.73 -4.71
CA LEU A 85 10.94 -6.89 -6.14
C LEU A 85 11.67 -5.63 -6.67
N PRO A 86 12.91 -5.74 -7.20
CA PRO A 86 13.53 -4.63 -7.90
C PRO A 86 12.90 -4.49 -9.28
N ILE A 87 12.37 -3.30 -9.57
CA ILE A 87 11.94 -2.93 -10.92
C ILE A 87 13.23 -2.66 -11.73
N THR A 88 13.62 -3.62 -12.57
CA THR A 88 14.58 -3.42 -13.68
C THR A 88 13.85 -3.44 -15.00
#